data_AF-A0A9E0PD98-F1
#
_entry.id   AF-A0A9E0PD98-F1
#
_cell.length_a   1.000
_cell.length_b   1.000
_cell.length_c   1.000
_cell.angle_alpha   90.00
_cell.angle_beta   90.00
_cell.angle_gamma   90.00
#
_symmetry.space_group_name_H-M   'P 1'
#
loop_
_entity.id
_entity.type
_entity.pdbx_description
1 polymer ?
#
loop_
_entity_poly.entity_id
_entity_poly.type
_entity_poly.pdbx_seq_one_letter_code
_entity_poly.pdbx_strand_id
1 'polypeptide(L)'
;MKILFIGDIVGKPGRRAVRELLPSVVNAHAVDLVIANCENAAAGFGITREVVEELYALHIDVLTSGNHVWDKKEAVEFIGDYETLIRPANYPDSAPGMGSVLMPTAAGDFVGVVNLAGRIFMQPLDCPFTAAREQIARLKARTNVIIVDM
;
A
#
# COMPACT_ATOMS: atom_id res chain seq x y z
N MET A 1 -7.62 -18.07 -3.56
CA MET A 1 -7.14 -16.74 -3.17
C MET A 1 -5.84 -16.87 -2.39
N LYS A 2 -4.74 -16.51 -3.02
CA LYS A 2 -3.40 -16.40 -2.43
C LYS A 2 -2.93 -14.97 -2.59
N ILE A 3 -2.61 -14.34 -1.47
CA ILE A 3 -2.17 -12.95 -1.43
C ILE A 3 -0.68 -12.94 -1.10
N LEU A 4 0.11 -12.22 -1.90
CA LEU A 4 1.51 -11.93 -1.60
C LEU A 4 1.59 -10.52 -1.05
N PHE A 5 2.17 -10.38 0.14
CA PHE A 5 2.50 -9.10 0.73
C PHE A 5 4.02 -8.94 0.76
N ILE A 6 4.53 -7.89 0.13
CA ILE A 6 5.95 -7.53 0.12
C ILE A 6 6.14 -6.39 1.12
N GLY A 7 7.02 -6.58 2.09
CA GLY A 7 7.41 -5.51 3.01
C GLY A 7 8.15 -4.38 2.31
N ASP A 8 8.67 -3.44 3.10
CA ASP A 8 9.33 -2.22 2.62
C ASP A 8 10.31 -2.43 1.47
N ILE A 9 9.96 -1.83 0.34
CA ILE A 9 10.85 -1.71 -0.81
C ILE A 9 11.79 -0.54 -0.56
N VAL A 10 13.04 -0.82 -0.20
CA VAL A 10 14.02 0.21 0.14
C VAL A 10 14.95 0.54 -1.03
N GLY A 11 14.77 1.73 -1.60
CA GLY A 11 15.63 2.32 -2.62
C GLY A 11 15.87 1.44 -3.86
N LYS A 12 16.92 1.75 -4.62
CA LYS A 12 17.29 1.01 -5.84
C LYS A 12 17.50 -0.50 -5.61
N PRO A 13 18.16 -0.95 -4.53
CA PRO A 13 18.33 -2.38 -4.26
C PRO A 13 17.00 -3.11 -4.07
N GLY A 14 16.07 -2.55 -3.29
CA GLY A 14 14.74 -3.13 -3.08
C GLY A 14 13.96 -3.25 -4.38
N ARG A 15 13.91 -2.18 -5.18
CA ARG A 15 13.21 -2.20 -6.47
C ARG A 15 13.81 -3.21 -7.45
N ARG A 16 15.15 -3.37 -7.45
CA ARG A 16 15.82 -4.41 -8.25
C ARG A 16 15.42 -5.82 -7.79
N ALA A 17 15.43 -6.07 -6.47
CA ALA A 17 15.04 -7.36 -5.94
C ALA A 17 13.60 -7.73 -6.31
N VAL A 18 12.67 -6.79 -6.22
CA VAL A 18 11.27 -7.01 -6.64
C VAL A 18 11.21 -7.31 -8.14
N ARG A 19 11.88 -6.52 -8.98
CA ARG A 19 11.92 -6.76 -10.45
C ARG A 19 12.42 -8.16 -10.80
N GLU A 20 13.47 -8.63 -10.14
CA GLU A 20 14.12 -9.91 -10.47
C GLU A 20 13.35 -11.12 -9.91
N LEU A 21 12.73 -10.98 -8.73
CA LEU A 21 12.18 -12.12 -7.99
C LEU A 21 10.66 -12.26 -8.13
N LEU A 22 9.93 -11.14 -8.18
CA LEU A 22 8.46 -11.13 -8.11
C LEU A 22 7.79 -12.03 -9.17
N PRO A 23 8.18 -11.99 -10.46
CA PRO A 23 7.52 -12.83 -11.47
C PRO A 23 7.63 -14.33 -11.16
N SER A 24 8.79 -14.78 -10.65
CA SER A 24 9.00 -16.19 -10.31
C SER A 24 8.15 -16.62 -9.12
N VAL A 25 8.01 -15.77 -8.09
CA VAL A 25 7.20 -16.03 -6.90
C VAL A 25 5.72 -16.09 -7.26
N VAL A 26 5.24 -15.12 -8.06
CA VAL A 26 3.85 -15.08 -8.53
C VAL A 26 3.50 -16.35 -9.29
N ASN A 27 4.36 -16.78 -10.22
CA ASN A 27 4.14 -17.98 -11.01
C ASN A 27 4.23 -19.27 -10.17
N ALA A 28 5.25 -19.41 -9.32
CA ALA A 28 5.46 -20.61 -8.52
C ALA A 28 4.34 -20.84 -7.50
N HIS A 29 3.77 -19.76 -6.97
CA HIS A 29 2.72 -19.85 -5.96
C HIS A 29 1.31 -19.63 -6.52
N ALA A 30 1.15 -19.26 -7.79
CA ALA A 30 -0.13 -18.84 -8.37
C ALA A 30 -0.80 -17.75 -7.51
N VAL A 31 -0.08 -16.64 -7.30
CA VAL A 31 -0.55 -15.50 -6.51
C VAL A 31 -1.69 -14.78 -7.24
N ASP A 32 -2.76 -14.47 -6.52
CA ASP A 32 -3.97 -13.82 -7.04
C ASP A 32 -3.98 -12.29 -6.83
N LEU A 33 -3.22 -11.79 -5.86
CA LEU A 33 -3.11 -10.37 -5.52
C LEU A 33 -1.73 -10.09 -4.89
N VAL A 34 -1.03 -9.08 -5.41
CA VAL A 34 0.27 -8.60 -4.93
C VAL A 34 0.09 -7.23 -4.27
N ILE A 35 0.44 -7.16 -2.99
CA ILE A 35 0.49 -5.92 -2.20
C ILE A 35 1.95 -5.64 -1.87
N ALA A 36 2.40 -4.39 -1.95
CA ALA A 36 3.76 -4.04 -1.56
C ALA A 36 3.83 -2.69 -0.85
N ASN A 37 4.64 -2.60 0.20
CA ASN A 37 4.94 -1.33 0.86
C ASN A 37 6.06 -0.59 0.13
N CYS A 38 5.78 0.62 -0.36
CA CYS A 38 6.72 1.45 -1.11
C CYS A 38 7.23 2.68 -0.35
N GLU A 39 7.02 2.79 0.96
CA GLU A 39 7.31 4.04 1.70
C GLU A 39 8.78 4.48 1.62
N ASN A 40 9.70 3.54 1.37
CA ASN A 40 11.14 3.76 1.30
C ASN A 40 11.70 3.64 -0.13
N ALA A 41 10.83 3.61 -1.14
CA ALA A 41 11.21 3.23 -2.51
C ALA A 41 12.06 4.30 -3.23
N ALA A 42 11.87 5.58 -2.93
CA ALA A 42 12.60 6.69 -3.56
C ALA A 42 13.85 7.10 -2.76
N ALA A 43 15.00 6.51 -3.14
CA ALA A 43 16.30 6.79 -2.51
C ALA A 43 16.32 6.57 -0.97
N GLY A 44 15.51 5.63 -0.49
CA GLY A 44 15.47 5.21 0.91
C GLY A 44 14.37 5.85 1.75
N PHE A 45 13.75 6.94 1.30
CA PHE A 45 12.68 7.65 2.02
C PHE A 45 11.69 8.32 1.07
N GLY A 46 10.42 7.99 1.22
CA GLY A 46 9.31 8.48 0.42
C GLY A 46 9.20 7.84 -0.96
N ILE A 47 8.33 8.44 -1.77
CA ILE A 47 7.95 7.97 -3.10
C ILE A 47 8.05 9.09 -4.12
N THR A 48 8.33 8.74 -5.37
CA THR A 48 8.22 9.64 -6.53
C THR A 48 7.28 9.04 -7.55
N ARG A 49 6.68 9.86 -8.42
CA ARG A 49 5.76 9.34 -9.45
C ARG A 49 6.45 8.29 -10.32
N GLU A 50 7.67 8.57 -10.75
CA GLU A 50 8.48 7.64 -11.55
C GLU A 50 8.68 6.28 -10.86
N VAL A 51 8.96 6.29 -9.55
CA VAL A 51 9.16 5.04 -8.78
C VAL A 51 7.86 4.28 -8.60
N VAL A 52 6.74 4.97 -8.37
CA VAL A 52 5.41 4.35 -8.26
C VAL A 52 5.04 3.66 -9.58
N GLU A 53 5.22 4.34 -10.70
CA GLU A 53 4.99 3.76 -12.03
C GLU A 53 5.94 2.59 -12.34
N GLU A 54 7.21 2.70 -11.95
CA GLU A 54 8.20 1.61 -12.05
C GLU A 54 7.70 0.36 -11.31
N LEU A 55 7.10 0.52 -10.13
CA LEU A 55 6.58 -0.58 -9.32
C LEU A 55 5.28 -1.17 -9.88
N TYR A 56 4.35 -0.34 -10.36
CA TYR A 56 3.14 -0.84 -11.02
C TYR A 56 3.45 -1.63 -12.31
N ALA A 57 4.47 -1.21 -13.06
CA ALA A 57 4.95 -1.95 -14.24
C ALA A 57 5.47 -3.37 -13.90
N LEU A 58 5.71 -3.70 -12.62
CA LEU A 58 6.06 -5.04 -12.16
C LEU A 58 4.84 -5.90 -11.79
N HIS A 59 3.62 -5.45 -12.12
CA HIS A 59 2.36 -6.12 -11.78
C HIS A 59 2.11 -6.22 -10.26
N ILE A 60 2.43 -5.16 -9.52
CA ILE A 60 1.94 -4.98 -8.16
C ILE A 60 0.54 -4.39 -8.23
N ASP A 61 -0.42 -4.97 -7.52
CA ASP A 61 -1.82 -4.55 -7.60
C ASP A 61 -2.14 -3.38 -6.66
N VAL A 62 -1.55 -3.38 -5.45
CA VAL A 62 -1.73 -2.33 -4.44
C VAL A 62 -0.40 -1.92 -3.85
N LEU A 63 -0.15 -0.62 -3.82
CA LEU A 63 0.98 -0.04 -3.13
C LEU A 63 0.51 0.56 -1.80
N THR A 64 0.99 0.00 -0.70
CA THR A 64 0.89 0.62 0.62
C THR A 64 2.10 1.53 0.85
N SER A 65 2.00 2.40 1.83
CA SER A 65 3.08 3.30 2.24
C SER A 65 3.12 3.38 3.77
N GLY A 66 3.63 4.47 4.33
CA GLY A 66 3.87 4.56 5.76
C GLY A 66 4.17 5.99 6.20
N ASN A 67 4.99 6.13 7.23
CA ASN A 67 5.34 7.44 7.77
C ASN A 67 6.24 8.25 6.84
N HIS A 68 6.95 7.62 5.90
CA HIS A 68 7.80 8.31 4.94
C HIS A 68 7.06 8.78 3.68
N VAL A 69 5.75 8.55 3.55
CA VAL A 69 4.98 8.87 2.34
C VAL A 69 5.10 10.33 1.88
N TRP A 70 5.33 11.27 2.80
CA TRP A 70 5.44 12.70 2.52
C TRP A 70 6.88 13.25 2.44
N ASP A 71 7.91 12.42 2.58
CA ASP A 71 9.31 12.87 2.60
C ASP A 71 9.77 13.45 1.26
N LYS A 72 9.13 13.03 0.16
CA LYS A 72 9.23 13.69 -1.15
C LYS A 72 8.02 14.60 -1.30
N LYS A 73 8.24 15.91 -1.37
CA LYS A 73 7.17 16.92 -1.44
C LYS A 73 6.19 16.69 -2.59
N GLU A 74 6.68 16.18 -3.72
CA GLU A 74 5.86 15.87 -4.89
C GLU A 74 4.80 14.78 -4.62
N ALA A 75 4.95 13.93 -3.60
CA ALA A 75 3.98 12.89 -3.28
C ALA A 75 2.58 13.46 -3.00
N VAL A 76 2.51 14.66 -2.38
CA VAL A 76 1.25 15.37 -2.12
C VAL A 76 0.51 15.70 -3.42
N GLU A 77 1.24 15.97 -4.50
CA GLU A 77 0.68 16.42 -5.78
C GLU A 77 0.09 15.28 -6.61
N PHE A 78 0.57 14.04 -6.44
CA PHE A 78 0.17 12.93 -7.30
C PHE A 78 -0.52 11.77 -6.60
N ILE A 79 -0.40 11.62 -5.27
CA ILE A 79 -0.91 10.41 -4.60
C ILE A 79 -2.42 10.21 -4.81
N GLY A 80 -3.16 11.31 -4.97
CA GLY A 80 -4.60 11.30 -5.25
C GLY A 80 -4.98 10.83 -6.66
N ASP A 81 -4.02 10.70 -7.58
CA ASP A 81 -4.27 10.24 -8.95
C ASP A 81 -4.42 8.71 -9.03
N TYR A 82 -4.06 7.99 -7.97
CA TYR A 82 -3.99 6.54 -7.93
C TYR A 82 -5.00 5.97 -6.94
N GLU A 83 -5.91 5.12 -7.42
CA GLU A 83 -6.88 4.45 -6.54
C GLU A 83 -6.24 3.36 -5.66
N THR A 84 -5.13 2.78 -6.12
CA THR A 84 -4.46 1.63 -5.50
C THR A 84 -3.14 1.98 -4.81
N LEU A 85 -2.75 3.26 -4.77
CA LEU A 85 -1.67 3.77 -3.93
C LEU A 85 -2.28 4.34 -2.66
N ILE A 86 -2.13 3.63 -1.55
CA ILE A 86 -2.76 4.01 -0.28
C ILE A 86 -1.75 4.53 0.74
N ARG A 87 -2.22 5.47 1.56
CA ARG A 87 -1.48 6.09 2.68
C ARG A 87 -2.10 5.71 4.01
N PRO A 88 -1.42 5.86 5.16
CA PRO A 88 -2.01 5.55 6.45
C PRO A 88 -3.36 6.27 6.65
N ALA A 89 -4.42 5.51 6.91
CA ALA A 89 -5.79 6.01 6.99
C ALA A 89 -6.01 6.96 8.17
N ASN A 90 -5.15 6.92 9.18
CA ASN A 90 -5.17 7.79 10.35
C ASN A 90 -4.37 9.10 10.17
N TYR A 91 -3.99 9.48 8.94
CA TYR A 91 -3.70 10.88 8.63
C TYR A 91 -4.98 11.72 8.61
N PRO A 92 -4.92 13.03 8.93
CA PRO A 92 -6.07 13.92 8.89
C PRO A 92 -6.82 13.86 7.56
N ASP A 93 -8.13 14.10 7.58
CA ASP A 93 -8.99 14.05 6.38
C ASP A 93 -8.55 15.00 5.26
N SER A 94 -7.82 16.06 5.59
CA SER A 94 -7.25 17.00 4.61
C SER A 94 -6.06 16.43 3.82
N ALA A 95 -5.47 15.31 4.26
CA ALA A 95 -4.35 14.69 3.58
C ALA A 95 -4.82 13.94 2.32
N PRO A 96 -4.19 14.15 1.15
CA PRO A 96 -4.62 13.54 -0.10
C PRO A 96 -4.42 12.02 -0.12
N GLY A 97 -5.00 11.37 -1.14
CA GLY A 97 -4.94 9.92 -1.31
C GLY A 97 -5.91 9.16 -0.40
N MET A 98 -5.90 7.84 -0.55
CA MET A 98 -6.86 6.94 0.09
C MET A 98 -6.22 6.18 1.25
N GLY A 99 -7.00 5.92 2.32
CA GLY A 99 -6.57 5.10 3.46
C GLY A 99 -6.76 3.59 3.27
N SER A 100 -7.62 3.20 2.33
CA SER A 100 -7.91 1.81 2.00
C SER A 100 -8.53 1.67 0.61
N VAL A 101 -8.39 0.49 0.02
CA VAL A 101 -8.90 0.13 -1.30
C VAL A 101 -9.58 -1.25 -1.28
N LEU A 102 -10.52 -1.48 -2.19
CA LEU A 102 -11.19 -2.77 -2.38
C LEU A 102 -10.81 -3.34 -3.74
N MET A 103 -10.05 -4.43 -3.76
CA MET A 103 -9.53 -5.06 -4.97
C MET A 103 -10.37 -6.27 -5.38
N PRO A 104 -10.82 -6.36 -6.65
CA PRO A 104 -11.38 -7.60 -7.17
C PRO A 104 -10.27 -8.63 -7.39
N THR A 105 -10.61 -9.91 -7.25
CA THR A 105 -9.75 -11.03 -7.63
C THR A 105 -10.27 -11.68 -8.90
N ALA A 106 -9.42 -12.43 -9.61
CA ALA A 106 -9.83 -13.14 -10.83
C ALA A 106 -10.98 -14.15 -10.60
N ALA A 107 -11.17 -14.62 -9.36
CA ALA A 107 -12.26 -15.51 -8.98
C ALA A 107 -13.60 -14.80 -8.71
N GLY A 108 -13.65 -13.47 -8.78
CA GLY A 108 -14.85 -12.66 -8.51
C GLY A 108 -15.04 -12.26 -7.04
N ASP A 109 -14.17 -12.73 -6.14
CA ASP A 109 -14.13 -12.28 -4.75
C ASP A 109 -13.45 -10.90 -4.64
N PHE A 110 -13.65 -10.20 -3.53
CA PHE A 110 -12.97 -8.93 -3.23
C PHE A 110 -12.02 -9.06 -2.05
N VAL A 111 -10.95 -8.26 -2.03
CA VAL A 111 -10.01 -8.10 -0.90
C VAL A 111 -9.94 -6.64 -0.51
N GLY A 112 -10.18 -6.33 0.76
CA GLY A 112 -9.93 -5.00 1.31
C GLY A 112 -8.48 -4.86 1.72
N VAL A 113 -7.83 -3.76 1.39
CA VAL A 113 -6.48 -3.43 1.86
C VAL A 113 -6.54 -2.10 2.59
N VAL A 114 -6.05 -2.07 3.83
CA VAL A 114 -6.03 -0.88 4.69
C VAL A 114 -4.60 -0.59 5.09
N ASN A 115 -4.20 0.67 5.05
CA ASN A 115 -2.92 1.12 5.58
C ASN A 115 -3.16 1.93 6.85
N LEU A 116 -2.37 1.72 7.88
CA LEU A 116 -2.39 2.48 9.13
C LEU A 116 -0.96 2.84 9.53
N ALA A 117 -0.82 3.76 10.48
CA ALA A 117 0.46 4.08 11.08
C ALA A 117 0.34 4.07 12.60
N GLY A 118 1.34 3.48 13.26
CA GLY A 118 1.50 3.54 14.70
C GLY A 118 1.73 4.96 15.23
N ARG A 119 1.71 5.10 16.56
CA ARG A 119 1.93 6.40 17.26
C ARG A 119 3.05 6.36 18.28
N ILE A 120 3.47 5.16 18.71
CA ILE A 120 4.55 5.01 19.69
C ILE A 120 5.87 5.26 18.97
N PHE A 121 6.62 6.27 19.40
CA PHE A 121 7.85 6.73 18.76
C PHE A 121 7.69 7.26 17.32
N MET A 122 6.47 7.68 16.95
CA MET A 122 6.12 8.17 15.60
C MET A 122 5.36 9.51 15.67
N GLN A 123 4.96 10.03 14.51
CA GLN A 123 4.15 11.26 14.43
C GLN A 123 2.82 11.12 15.20
N PRO A 124 2.31 12.20 15.83
CA PRO A 124 1.06 12.17 16.57
C PRO A 124 -0.14 12.21 15.61
N LEU A 125 -0.41 11.07 14.98
CA LEU A 125 -1.57 10.87 14.11
C LEU A 125 -2.83 10.49 14.90
N ASP A 126 -3.96 10.44 14.21
CA ASP A 126 -5.22 10.00 14.80
C ASP A 126 -5.12 8.54 15.28
N CYS A 127 -6.03 8.15 16.18
CA CYS A 127 -6.01 6.81 16.77
C CYS A 127 -6.11 5.72 15.70
N PRO A 128 -5.07 4.88 15.50
CA PRO A 128 -5.09 3.87 14.44
C PRO A 128 -6.18 2.82 14.68
N PHE A 129 -6.55 2.54 15.93
CA PHE A 129 -7.64 1.63 16.25
C PHE A 129 -9.02 2.16 15.85
N THR A 130 -9.23 3.47 15.99
CA THR A 130 -10.49 4.12 15.56
C THR A 130 -10.58 4.08 14.03
N ALA A 131 -9.51 4.53 13.35
CA ALA A 131 -9.44 4.49 11.89
C ALA A 131 -9.59 3.06 11.35
N ALA A 132 -8.92 2.07 11.95
CA ALA A 132 -9.07 0.66 11.58
C ALA A 132 -10.53 0.21 11.64
N ARG A 133 -11.23 0.52 12.74
CA ARG A 133 -12.62 0.10 12.94
C ARG A 133 -13.54 0.70 11.87
N GLU A 134 -13.35 1.97 11.52
CA GLU A 134 -14.10 2.67 10.49
C GLU A 134 -13.85 2.07 9.08
N GLN A 135 -12.58 1.92 8.70
CA GLN A 135 -12.21 1.37 7.39
C GLN A 135 -12.68 -0.09 7.25
N ILE A 136 -12.50 -0.91 8.28
CA ILE A 136 -12.94 -2.31 8.29
C ILE A 136 -14.47 -2.40 8.20
N ALA A 137 -15.22 -1.57 8.93
CA ALA A 137 -16.68 -1.57 8.87
C ALA A 137 -17.19 -1.27 7.45
N ARG A 138 -16.57 -0.31 6.76
CA ARG A 138 -16.87 0.03 5.37
C ARG A 138 -16.59 -1.13 4.42
N LEU A 139 -15.40 -1.74 4.52
CA LEU A 139 -14.97 -2.84 3.63
C LEU A 139 -15.78 -4.12 3.87
N LYS A 140 -16.20 -4.39 5.11
CA LYS A 140 -17.02 -5.56 5.47
C LYS A 140 -18.38 -5.62 4.77
N ALA A 141 -18.88 -4.50 4.24
CA ALA A 141 -20.08 -4.50 3.42
C ALA A 141 -19.88 -5.23 2.07
N ARG A 142 -18.63 -5.48 1.66
CA ARG A 142 -18.27 -6.04 0.35
C ARG A 142 -17.37 -7.26 0.41
N THR A 143 -16.60 -7.45 1.48
CA THR A 143 -15.71 -8.60 1.63
C THR A 143 -15.46 -9.00 3.10
N ASN A 144 -15.18 -10.28 3.31
CA ASN A 144 -14.70 -10.80 4.59
C ASN A 144 -13.16 -10.89 4.67
N VAL A 145 -12.45 -10.68 3.56
CA VAL A 145 -10.98 -10.73 3.49
C VAL A 145 -10.45 -9.31 3.51
N ILE A 146 -9.82 -8.91 4.61
CA ILE A 146 -9.26 -7.57 4.79
C ILE A 146 -7.82 -7.72 5.30
N ILE A 147 -6.87 -7.17 4.55
CA ILE A 147 -5.46 -7.07 4.91
C ILE A 147 -5.21 -5.68 5.47
N VAL A 148 -4.49 -5.61 6.59
CA VAL A 148 -4.11 -4.36 7.25
C VAL A 148 -2.59 -4.29 7.32
N ASP A 149 -2.01 -3.27 6.69
CA ASP A 149 -0.61 -2.88 6.84
C ASP A 149 -0.51 -1.81 7.94
N MET A 150 0.30 -2.03 8.97
CA MET A 150 0.39 -1.17 10.17
C MET A 150 1.79 -1.18 10.78
#